data_AF-A0A7X4CMZ4-F1
#
_entry.id   AF-A0A7X4CMZ4-F1
#
_cell.length_a   1.000
_cell.length_b   1.000
_cell.length_c   1.000
_cell.angle_alpha   90.00
_cell.angle_beta   90.00
_cell.angle_gamma   90.00
#
_symmetry.space_group_name_H-M   'P 1'
#
loop_
_entity.id
_entity.type
_entity.pdbx_description
1 polymer ?
#
loop_
_entity_poly.entity_id
_entity_poly.type
_entity_poly.pdbx_seq_one_letter_code
_entity_poly.pdbx_strand_id
1 'polypeptide(L)'
;MYPWFAYGEIFSMDPGYQTFMFVPDSNGRINYESAVNNVYEFVDDNDDQDRFPDWRRRAFSSSSSERLLIQRADVAVFPGYDENNDLVSDFNQNDNGMPDYLEPFVRYDVDPLEFLYGTDMNNNTVIDRFENDEEADYPYPRDHRGYNFYGGAELKPGSRIMVGRMREWLLSSNRRNQSLYGLLTLTHEVPRHGLQMQLYNGLRRVKDNIPEDIILWVQSPRTRGDMRPFVDPMIAQDALINTSFLSARTRKYAPLNLETKLKYEIYHQRGDQRPANWQDEKLLALITKADLPIPVGKHVLWPRWKQLYKRRSPTDKTELENNELSEIFFFVWQQELISTTRLESGIEYEIFRNMVERTDPLPAGYVDDFEQFVFAAQVDYRSD
;
A
#
# COMPACT_ATOMS: atom_id res chain seq x y z
N MET A 1 -15.71 13.72 29.30
CA MET A 1 -14.82 12.77 28.62
C MET A 1 -13.44 13.41 28.58
N TYR A 2 -12.44 12.77 29.18
CA TYR A 2 -11.10 13.35 29.23
C TYR A 2 -10.47 13.23 27.83
N PRO A 3 -9.91 14.30 27.24
CA PRO A 3 -9.36 14.26 25.88
C PRO A 3 -8.08 13.42 25.80
N TRP A 4 -7.61 12.87 26.91
CA TRP A 4 -6.34 12.16 27.01
C TRP A 4 -6.58 10.65 26.92
N PHE A 5 -5.68 9.96 26.24
CA PHE A 5 -5.67 8.50 26.17
C PHE A 5 -4.25 7.99 26.41
N ALA A 6 -4.15 6.75 26.88
CA ALA A 6 -2.89 6.03 26.99
C ALA A 6 -3.14 4.54 26.77
N TYR A 7 -2.16 3.86 26.20
CA TYR A 7 -2.16 2.43 25.95
C TYR A 7 -0.76 1.87 26.21
N GLY A 8 -0.72 0.61 26.58
CA GLY A 8 0.51 -0.10 26.85
C GLY A 8 0.36 -1.59 26.64
N GLU A 9 1.33 -2.19 25.98
CA GLU A 9 1.43 -3.63 25.79
C GLU A 9 2.84 -4.14 26.08
N ILE A 10 2.90 -5.40 26.49
CA ILE A 10 4.14 -6.15 26.69
C ILE A 10 3.88 -7.53 26.09
N PHE A 11 4.82 -8.01 25.30
CA PHE A 11 4.65 -9.24 24.53
C PHE A 11 5.92 -10.07 24.50
N SER A 12 5.74 -11.36 24.22
CA SER A 12 6.82 -12.32 24.03
C SER A 12 6.28 -13.53 23.29
N MET A 13 6.92 -13.89 22.18
CA MET A 13 6.68 -15.13 21.44
C MET A 13 7.97 -15.93 21.37
N ASP A 14 7.90 -17.22 21.71
CA ASP A 14 9.07 -18.11 21.66
C ASP A 14 9.46 -18.37 20.19
N PRO A 15 10.75 -18.40 19.84
CA PRO A 15 11.19 -18.74 18.47
C PRO A 15 10.73 -20.12 18.01
N GLY A 16 10.54 -21.06 18.94
CA GLY A 16 10.02 -22.40 18.66
C GLY A 16 8.50 -22.52 18.79
N TYR A 17 7.77 -21.42 18.99
CA TYR A 17 6.31 -21.46 18.99
C TYR A 17 5.80 -21.87 17.62
N GLN A 18 4.89 -22.83 17.59
CA GLN A 18 4.30 -23.34 16.37
C GLN A 18 2.87 -23.77 16.64
N THR A 19 1.98 -23.44 15.71
CA THR A 19 0.58 -23.85 15.69
C THR A 19 0.32 -24.88 14.63
N PHE A 20 1.31 -25.72 14.31
CA PHE A 20 1.16 -26.81 13.36
C PHE A 20 1.80 -28.11 13.87
N MET A 21 1.47 -29.21 13.20
CA MET A 21 2.07 -30.52 13.39
C MET A 21 2.46 -31.14 12.04
N PHE A 22 3.48 -32.00 12.06
CA PHE A 22 3.81 -32.78 10.87
C PHE A 22 2.85 -33.97 10.71
N VAL A 23 2.39 -34.19 9.48
CA VAL A 23 1.56 -35.33 9.09
C VAL A 23 2.28 -36.20 8.05
N PRO A 24 2.18 -37.53 8.15
CA PRO A 24 2.79 -38.43 7.18
C PRO A 24 2.02 -38.47 5.84
N ASP A 25 2.72 -38.80 4.76
CA ASP A 25 2.09 -39.10 3.47
C ASP A 25 1.37 -40.47 3.49
N SER A 26 0.76 -40.85 2.37
CA SER A 26 0.07 -42.14 2.22
C SER A 26 0.97 -43.37 2.41
N ASN A 27 2.29 -43.20 2.38
CA ASN A 27 3.29 -44.25 2.62
C ASN A 27 3.88 -44.19 4.04
N GLY A 28 3.37 -43.33 4.92
CA GLY A 28 3.88 -43.14 6.28
C GLY A 28 5.17 -42.32 6.37
N ARG A 29 5.58 -41.63 5.30
CA ARG A 29 6.81 -40.81 5.28
C ARG A 29 6.49 -39.35 5.59
N ILE A 30 7.30 -38.74 6.45
CA ILE A 30 7.26 -37.30 6.73
C ILE A 30 8.44 -36.65 6.01
N ASN A 31 8.14 -35.72 5.10
CA ASN A 31 9.14 -34.83 4.54
C ASN A 31 9.08 -33.47 5.27
N TYR A 32 10.03 -33.23 6.18
CA TYR A 32 10.11 -31.98 6.95
C TYR A 32 10.41 -30.75 6.08
N GLU A 33 10.84 -30.94 4.83
CA GLU A 33 11.08 -29.85 3.87
C GLU A 33 9.82 -29.50 3.06
N SER A 34 8.71 -30.24 3.23
CA SER A 34 7.50 -30.05 2.43
C SER A 34 6.30 -29.64 3.30
N ALA A 35 6.20 -28.33 3.58
CA ALA A 35 5.06 -27.76 4.29
C ALA A 35 3.72 -28.15 3.62
N VAL A 36 3.63 -27.94 2.31
CA VAL A 36 2.42 -28.22 1.49
C VAL A 36 1.86 -29.66 1.63
N ASN A 37 2.72 -30.64 1.86
CA ASN A 37 2.33 -32.07 1.87
C ASN A 37 2.30 -32.69 3.28
N ASN A 38 3.10 -32.17 4.20
CA ASN A 38 3.44 -32.86 5.44
C ASN A 38 3.21 -32.00 6.68
N VAL A 39 2.52 -30.87 6.56
CA VAL A 39 2.14 -30.03 7.69
C VAL A 39 0.61 -29.95 7.77
N TYR A 40 0.10 -30.02 8.99
CA TYR A 40 -1.29 -29.75 9.34
C TYR A 40 -1.33 -28.72 10.44
N GLU A 41 -2.16 -27.72 10.26
CA GLU A 41 -2.05 -26.48 11.01
C GLU A 41 -3.34 -26.21 11.79
N PHE A 42 -3.19 -25.54 12.92
CA PHE A 42 -4.24 -25.29 13.91
C PHE A 42 -4.66 -23.82 13.97
N VAL A 43 -3.81 -22.92 13.46
CA VAL A 43 -4.09 -21.50 13.30
C VAL A 43 -3.76 -21.19 11.85
N ASP A 44 -4.71 -20.60 11.14
CA ASP A 44 -4.56 -20.22 9.75
C ASP A 44 -3.62 -19.01 9.64
N ASP A 45 -2.91 -18.95 8.53
CA ASP A 45 -2.23 -17.76 8.00
C ASP A 45 -3.27 -17.05 7.12
N ASN A 46 -3.88 -15.98 7.64
CA ASN A 46 -4.98 -15.23 7.05
C ASN A 46 -5.00 -13.82 7.65
N ASP A 47 -3.84 -13.18 7.60
CA ASP A 47 -3.58 -11.83 8.11
C ASP A 47 -4.53 -10.79 7.50
N ASP A 48 -5.07 -11.16 6.35
CA ASP A 48 -5.93 -10.41 5.48
C ASP A 48 -7.45 -10.57 5.77
N GLN A 49 -7.78 -11.53 6.64
CA GLN A 49 -9.12 -11.81 7.19
C GLN A 49 -10.19 -12.15 6.16
N ASP A 50 -9.80 -12.66 5.00
CA ASP A 50 -10.75 -13.15 4.02
C ASP A 50 -11.19 -14.61 4.33
N ARG A 51 -11.79 -15.30 3.36
CA ARG A 51 -12.30 -16.68 3.56
C ARG A 51 -11.27 -17.77 3.23
N PHE A 52 -10.10 -17.42 2.71
CA PHE A 52 -9.07 -18.30 2.20
C PHE A 52 -7.74 -18.02 2.88
N PRO A 53 -7.22 -18.96 3.67
CA PRO A 53 -5.86 -18.87 4.17
C PRO A 53 -4.79 -18.74 3.07
N ASP A 54 -3.73 -18.00 3.38
CA ASP A 54 -2.65 -17.53 2.49
C ASP A 54 -1.65 -18.63 2.12
N TRP A 55 -1.61 -19.70 2.89
CA TRP A 55 -0.80 -20.86 2.57
C TRP A 55 -1.38 -21.80 1.50
N ARG A 56 -0.51 -22.64 0.92
CA ARG A 56 -0.92 -23.66 -0.06
C ARG A 56 -1.08 -25.04 0.58
N ARG A 57 -2.24 -25.64 0.42
CA ARG A 57 -2.49 -27.04 0.83
C ARG A 57 -2.62 -28.00 -0.35
N ARG A 58 -2.03 -29.20 -0.22
CA ARG A 58 -2.40 -30.33 -1.08
C ARG A 58 -3.78 -30.85 -0.65
N ALA A 59 -4.78 -30.75 -1.52
CA ALA A 59 -6.15 -31.18 -1.23
C ALA A 59 -6.22 -32.61 -0.64
N PHE A 60 -6.80 -32.75 0.57
CA PHE A 60 -7.32 -34.02 1.06
C PHE A 60 -8.74 -34.20 0.52
N SER A 61 -8.87 -34.87 -0.61
CA SER A 61 -10.19 -35.26 -1.15
C SER A 61 -10.73 -36.47 -0.39
N SER A 62 -11.86 -36.31 0.30
CA SER A 62 -12.72 -37.43 0.72
C SER A 62 -14.17 -37.31 0.26
N SER A 63 -14.44 -36.58 -0.82
CA SER A 63 -15.74 -36.66 -1.50
C SER A 63 -15.64 -36.28 -2.98
N SER A 64 -16.11 -37.21 -3.80
CA SER A 64 -16.02 -37.27 -5.25
C SER A 64 -17.05 -36.41 -5.98
N SER A 65 -16.97 -35.08 -5.87
CA SER A 65 -17.76 -34.19 -6.74
C SER A 65 -17.39 -32.69 -6.74
N GLU A 66 -16.40 -32.23 -5.97
CA GLU A 66 -15.96 -30.83 -6.02
C GLU A 66 -14.57 -30.73 -6.65
N ARG A 67 -14.42 -29.76 -7.55
CA ARG A 67 -13.22 -29.52 -8.35
C ARG A 67 -11.97 -29.59 -7.47
N LEU A 68 -11.03 -30.45 -7.86
CA LEU A 68 -9.64 -30.45 -7.38
C LEU A 68 -9.02 -29.07 -7.62
N LEU A 69 -9.21 -28.17 -6.67
CA LEU A 69 -8.43 -26.96 -6.55
C LEU A 69 -7.32 -27.30 -5.55
N ILE A 70 -6.07 -27.25 -6.01
CA ILE A 70 -5.01 -26.83 -5.10
C ILE A 70 -5.55 -25.55 -4.47
N GLN A 71 -5.68 -25.49 -3.14
CA GLN A 71 -5.91 -24.21 -2.48
C GLN A 71 -4.70 -23.37 -2.87
N ARG A 72 -4.93 -22.45 -3.82
CA ARG A 72 -3.91 -21.47 -4.17
C ARG A 72 -3.74 -20.65 -2.90
N ALA A 73 -2.49 -20.38 -2.56
CA ALA A 73 -2.18 -19.30 -1.62
C ALA A 73 -3.04 -18.11 -2.02
N ASP A 74 -3.66 -17.45 -1.05
CA ASP A 74 -4.22 -16.15 -1.34
C ASP A 74 -3.12 -15.25 -1.92
N VAL A 75 -3.56 -14.38 -2.79
CA VAL A 75 -2.76 -13.43 -3.55
C VAL A 75 -3.10 -11.99 -3.16
N ALA A 76 -4.03 -11.81 -2.22
CA ALA A 76 -4.47 -10.52 -1.75
C ALA A 76 -3.85 -10.15 -0.40
N VAL A 77 -3.94 -8.86 -0.07
CA VAL A 77 -3.62 -8.32 1.26
C VAL A 77 -4.79 -7.43 1.63
N PHE A 78 -5.80 -8.00 2.27
CA PHE A 78 -6.94 -7.29 2.85
C PHE A 78 -6.66 -6.88 4.32
N PRO A 79 -7.36 -5.89 4.92
CA PRO A 79 -8.12 -4.82 4.28
C PRO A 79 -7.21 -3.79 3.57
N GLY A 80 -5.89 -3.98 3.56
CA GLY A 80 -4.92 -3.06 2.95
C GLY A 80 -5.26 -2.64 1.52
N TYR A 81 -5.65 -3.63 0.72
CA TYR A 81 -6.08 -3.49 -0.66
C TYR A 81 -7.60 -3.53 -0.83
N ASP A 82 -8.41 -3.53 0.23
CA ASP A 82 -9.89 -3.48 0.19
C ASP A 82 -10.41 -2.59 1.32
N GLU A 83 -10.21 -1.28 1.18
CA GLU A 83 -10.70 -0.29 2.15
C GLU A 83 -12.23 -0.24 2.19
N ASN A 84 -12.90 -0.73 1.14
CA ASN A 84 -14.35 -0.67 0.98
C ASN A 84 -15.07 -1.94 1.50
N ASN A 85 -14.30 -2.99 1.80
CA ASN A 85 -14.71 -4.27 2.38
C ASN A 85 -15.70 -5.05 1.49
N ASP A 86 -15.49 -5.05 0.17
CA ASP A 86 -16.27 -5.82 -0.81
C ASP A 86 -15.59 -7.13 -1.27
N LEU A 87 -14.45 -7.47 -0.68
CA LEU A 87 -13.60 -8.63 -0.98
C LEU A 87 -13.00 -8.58 -2.41
N VAL A 88 -12.88 -7.38 -2.97
CA VAL A 88 -12.22 -7.12 -4.25
C VAL A 88 -11.12 -6.10 -4.04
N SER A 89 -9.94 -6.35 -4.61
CA SER A 89 -8.84 -5.39 -4.50
C SER A 89 -9.21 -4.05 -5.14
N ASP A 90 -9.17 -2.96 -4.37
CA ASP A 90 -9.26 -1.55 -4.77
C ASP A 90 -8.21 -1.15 -5.83
N PHE A 91 -7.20 -2.01 -6.06
CA PHE A 91 -6.11 -1.77 -6.99
C PHE A 91 -6.19 -2.64 -8.25
N ASN A 92 -7.19 -3.52 -8.38
CA ASN A 92 -7.45 -4.35 -9.57
C ASN A 92 -8.91 -4.85 -9.55
N GLN A 93 -9.87 -3.92 -9.54
CA GLN A 93 -11.30 -4.17 -9.33
C GLN A 93 -11.93 -5.05 -10.43
N ASN A 94 -11.37 -5.03 -11.63
CA ASN A 94 -11.86 -5.80 -12.77
C ASN A 94 -11.14 -7.16 -12.95
N ASP A 95 -10.24 -7.54 -12.03
CA ASP A 95 -9.42 -8.76 -12.05
C ASP A 95 -8.77 -9.05 -13.42
N ASN A 96 -8.37 -8.00 -14.14
CA ASN A 96 -7.78 -8.15 -15.48
C ASN A 96 -6.27 -8.41 -15.43
N GLY A 97 -5.67 -8.33 -14.24
CA GLY A 97 -4.24 -8.51 -14.06
C GLY A 97 -3.43 -7.29 -14.52
N MET A 98 -4.00 -6.09 -14.48
CA MET A 98 -3.31 -4.80 -14.59
C MET A 98 -3.71 -3.92 -13.40
N PRO A 99 -2.78 -3.18 -12.76
CA PRO A 99 -3.17 -2.34 -11.64
C PRO A 99 -4.06 -1.22 -12.13
N ASP A 100 -5.13 -0.93 -11.39
CA ASP A 100 -6.11 0.09 -11.73
C ASP A 100 -5.47 1.49 -11.83
N TYR A 101 -4.41 1.76 -11.05
CA TYR A 101 -3.65 3.01 -11.13
C TYR A 101 -2.74 3.11 -12.37
N LEU A 102 -2.61 2.06 -13.18
CA LEU A 102 -1.96 2.04 -14.49
C LEU A 102 -2.95 1.91 -15.65
N GLU A 103 -4.16 1.42 -15.40
CA GLU A 103 -5.17 1.19 -16.44
C GLU A 103 -5.77 2.50 -16.97
N PRO A 104 -5.81 2.70 -18.31
CA PRO A 104 -6.45 3.87 -18.90
C PRO A 104 -7.90 4.07 -18.42
N PHE A 105 -8.29 5.32 -18.20
CA PHE A 105 -9.56 5.76 -17.60
C PHE A 105 -9.76 5.38 -16.12
N VAL A 106 -9.48 4.14 -15.72
CA VAL A 106 -9.63 3.66 -14.33
C VAL A 106 -8.65 4.35 -13.38
N ARG A 107 -7.41 4.59 -13.85
CA ARG A 107 -6.36 5.28 -13.09
C ARG A 107 -6.68 6.70 -12.65
N TYR A 108 -7.78 7.28 -13.14
CA TYR A 108 -8.27 8.56 -12.60
C TYR A 108 -8.62 8.43 -11.11
N ASP A 109 -9.33 7.36 -10.74
CA ASP A 109 -9.91 7.19 -9.41
C ASP A 109 -8.93 6.51 -8.42
N VAL A 110 -8.05 5.62 -8.91
CA VAL A 110 -7.09 4.88 -8.07
C VAL A 110 -5.72 5.57 -8.04
N ASP A 111 -5.16 5.74 -6.84
CA ASP A 111 -3.85 6.38 -6.62
C ASP A 111 -2.77 5.33 -6.35
N PRO A 112 -1.54 5.47 -6.90
CA PRO A 112 -0.48 4.49 -6.65
C PRO A 112 -0.04 4.48 -5.18
N LEU A 113 0.37 3.31 -4.68
CA LEU A 113 0.71 3.07 -3.27
C LEU A 113 1.77 4.03 -2.71
N GLU A 114 2.78 4.37 -3.51
CA GLU A 114 3.87 5.29 -3.12
C GLU A 114 3.36 6.66 -2.67
N PHE A 115 2.17 7.07 -3.13
CA PHE A 115 1.54 8.36 -2.81
C PHE A 115 0.64 8.29 -1.57
N LEU A 116 0.35 7.09 -1.07
CA LEU A 116 -0.53 6.89 0.07
C LEU A 116 0.23 6.99 1.39
N TYR A 117 -0.51 7.34 2.44
CA TYR A 117 -0.01 7.44 3.80
C TYR A 117 -0.39 6.20 4.60
N GLY A 118 0.52 5.76 5.46
CA GLY A 118 0.23 4.84 6.54
C GLY A 118 1.41 4.77 7.51
N THR A 119 1.22 4.00 8.58
CA THR A 119 2.28 3.71 9.53
C THR A 119 3.12 2.55 9.03
N ASP A 120 4.34 2.53 9.51
CA ASP A 120 5.36 1.52 9.29
C ASP A 120 5.98 1.41 10.69
N MET A 121 5.67 0.37 11.45
CA MET A 121 6.10 0.25 12.84
C MET A 121 7.34 -0.62 13.00
N ASN A 122 7.51 -1.60 12.12
CA ASN A 122 8.68 -2.48 12.02
C ASN A 122 9.85 -1.82 11.26
N ASN A 123 9.63 -0.67 10.59
CA ASN A 123 10.66 0.16 9.95
C ASN A 123 11.33 -0.47 8.72
N ASN A 124 10.62 -1.34 8.01
CA ASN A 124 11.09 -2.05 6.81
C ASN A 124 10.84 -1.27 5.49
N THR A 125 10.36 -0.02 5.57
CA THR A 125 10.00 0.90 4.47
C THR A 125 8.66 0.65 3.77
N VAL A 126 7.93 -0.37 4.15
CA VAL A 126 6.58 -0.65 3.67
C VAL A 126 5.58 -0.18 4.72
N ILE A 127 4.41 0.27 4.28
CA ILE A 127 3.33 0.63 5.19
C ILE A 127 2.70 -0.67 5.69
N ASP A 128 2.61 -0.84 7.02
CA ASP A 128 2.12 -2.05 7.71
C ASP A 128 0.87 -2.65 7.06
N ARG A 129 -0.07 -1.79 6.61
CA ARG A 129 -1.35 -2.23 6.03
C ARG A 129 -1.22 -2.94 4.67
N PHE A 130 -0.08 -2.83 4.00
CA PHE A 130 0.18 -3.45 2.68
C PHE A 130 1.15 -4.63 2.78
N GLU A 131 1.57 -4.99 3.99
CA GLU A 131 2.47 -6.10 4.26
C GLU A 131 1.68 -7.39 4.37
N ASN A 132 2.35 -8.48 4.02
CA ASN A 132 1.90 -9.85 4.24
C ASN A 132 3.16 -10.71 4.51
N ASP A 133 3.03 -11.86 5.15
CA ASP A 133 4.11 -12.81 5.40
C ASP A 133 3.75 -14.29 5.04
N GLU A 134 4.43 -15.27 5.63
CA GLU A 134 4.08 -16.70 5.48
C GLU A 134 3.88 -17.37 6.86
N GLU A 135 3.73 -16.56 7.92
CA GLU A 135 3.51 -17.01 9.28
C GLU A 135 2.02 -17.10 9.58
N ALA A 136 1.62 -18.10 10.37
CA ALA A 136 0.26 -18.11 10.91
C ALA A 136 -0.02 -16.82 11.71
N ASP A 137 -1.31 -16.43 11.82
CA ASP A 137 -1.79 -15.20 12.45
C ASP A 137 -1.49 -15.10 13.95
N TYR A 138 -0.22 -14.91 14.27
CA TYR A 138 0.24 -14.74 15.61
C TYR A 138 -0.04 -13.30 16.06
N PRO A 139 -0.43 -13.08 17.33
CA PRO A 139 -0.57 -11.72 17.85
C PRO A 139 0.71 -10.86 17.75
N TYR A 140 1.87 -11.51 17.66
CA TYR A 140 3.18 -10.91 17.44
C TYR A 140 4.07 -11.89 16.67
N PRO A 141 5.05 -11.42 15.88
CA PRO A 141 5.97 -12.31 15.18
C PRO A 141 6.73 -13.22 16.15
N ARG A 142 7.03 -14.45 15.72
CA ARG A 142 7.81 -15.39 16.52
C ARG A 142 9.20 -14.85 16.80
N ASP A 143 9.87 -15.38 17.84
CA ASP A 143 11.19 -14.91 18.28
C ASP A 143 11.24 -13.49 18.85
N HIS A 144 10.13 -12.75 18.88
CA HIS A 144 10.11 -11.37 19.36
C HIS A 144 9.69 -11.27 20.82
N ARG A 145 10.33 -10.35 21.55
CA ARG A 145 9.91 -9.90 22.87
C ARG A 145 10.05 -8.41 22.96
N GLY A 146 9.05 -7.75 23.54
CA GLY A 146 9.06 -6.30 23.57
C GLY A 146 7.94 -5.68 24.38
N TYR A 147 7.85 -4.37 24.22
CA TYR A 147 6.77 -3.56 24.74
C TYR A 147 6.55 -2.35 23.83
N ASN A 148 5.33 -1.84 23.86
CA ASN A 148 4.99 -0.56 23.26
C ASN A 148 4.10 0.23 24.23
N PHE A 149 4.43 1.49 24.46
CA PHE A 149 3.62 2.40 25.28
C PHE A 149 3.44 3.70 24.55
N TYR A 150 2.20 4.19 24.49
CA TYR A 150 1.91 5.49 23.92
C TYR A 150 0.79 6.20 24.67
N GLY A 151 0.79 7.52 24.55
CA GLY A 151 -0.25 8.36 25.10
C GLY A 151 -0.43 9.61 24.26
N GLY A 152 -1.58 10.25 24.39
CA GLY A 152 -1.94 11.35 23.52
C GLY A 152 -3.15 12.13 23.99
N ALA A 153 -3.54 13.06 23.13
CA ALA A 153 -4.66 13.95 23.35
C ALA A 153 -5.47 14.14 22.07
N GLU A 154 -6.80 14.09 22.19
CA GLU A 154 -7.71 14.59 21.19
C GLU A 154 -7.83 16.11 21.34
N LEU A 155 -7.42 16.84 20.29
CA LEU A 155 -7.46 18.30 20.26
C LEU A 155 -8.88 18.79 19.91
N LYS A 156 -9.54 18.06 19.01
CA LYS A 156 -10.94 18.22 18.56
C LYS A 156 -11.33 16.94 17.80
N PRO A 157 -12.62 16.72 17.48
CA PRO A 157 -13.06 15.57 16.70
C PRO A 157 -12.22 15.36 15.43
N GLY A 158 -11.61 14.18 15.31
CA GLY A 158 -10.75 13.78 14.20
C GLY A 158 -9.34 14.38 14.20
N SER A 159 -8.97 15.20 15.19
CA SER A 159 -7.62 15.75 15.34
C SER A 159 -6.98 15.34 16.66
N ARG A 160 -5.83 14.69 16.61
CA ARG A 160 -5.14 14.16 17.78
C ARG A 160 -3.62 14.26 17.66
N ILE A 161 -2.97 14.25 18.81
CA ILE A 161 -1.52 14.09 18.94
C ILE A 161 -1.23 12.88 19.81
N MET A 162 -0.20 12.12 19.46
CA MET A 162 0.26 10.93 20.18
C MET A 162 1.78 10.94 20.25
N VAL A 163 2.33 10.48 21.36
CA VAL A 163 3.75 10.16 21.50
C VAL A 163 3.86 8.76 22.09
N GLY A 164 4.75 7.95 21.53
CA GLY A 164 4.96 6.58 21.97
C GLY A 164 6.41 6.16 21.92
N ARG A 165 6.68 5.06 22.62
CA ARG A 165 7.97 4.40 22.65
C ARG A 165 7.77 2.90 22.55
N MET A 166 8.41 2.32 21.55
CA MET A 166 8.49 0.89 21.32
C MET A 166 9.91 0.40 21.57
N ARG A 167 10.01 -0.80 22.14
CA ARG A 167 11.27 -1.53 22.18
C ARG A 167 11.00 -3.01 22.05
N GLU A 168 11.78 -3.63 21.17
CA GLU A 168 11.66 -5.02 20.82
C GLU A 168 13.06 -5.62 20.60
N TRP A 169 13.17 -6.92 20.80
CA TRP A 169 14.40 -7.68 20.57
C TRP A 169 14.09 -9.14 20.27
N LEU A 170 14.97 -9.74 19.49
CA LEU A 170 14.91 -11.16 19.19
C LEU A 170 15.42 -11.99 20.38
N LEU A 171 14.82 -13.16 20.61
CA LEU A 171 15.25 -14.11 21.65
C LEU A 171 16.40 -14.98 21.16
N SER A 172 16.45 -15.29 19.87
CA SER A 172 17.45 -16.15 19.23
C SER A 172 18.75 -15.42 18.87
N SER A 173 18.74 -14.09 18.77
CA SER A 173 19.88 -13.30 18.30
C SER A 173 20.00 -11.93 19.00
N ASN A 174 21.15 -11.26 18.85
CA ASN A 174 21.36 -9.92 19.43
C ASN A 174 20.90 -8.80 18.48
N ARG A 175 19.63 -8.87 18.05
CA ARG A 175 18.95 -7.86 17.23
C ARG A 175 17.82 -7.19 18.00
N ARG A 176 17.59 -5.91 17.72
CA ARG A 176 16.74 -5.02 18.51
C ARG A 176 16.15 -3.92 17.63
N ASN A 177 14.89 -3.61 17.90
CA ASN A 177 14.21 -2.44 17.40
C ASN A 177 13.96 -1.45 18.56
N GLN A 178 14.29 -0.19 18.37
CA GLN A 178 14.00 0.90 19.31
C GLN A 178 13.42 2.09 18.57
N SER A 179 12.16 2.40 18.86
CA SER A 179 11.48 3.54 18.25
C SER A 179 10.94 4.49 19.32
N LEU A 180 11.25 5.79 19.17
CA LEU A 180 10.54 6.87 19.84
C LEU A 180 9.80 7.64 18.76
N TYR A 181 8.47 7.68 18.84
CA TYR A 181 7.65 8.22 17.77
C TYR A 181 6.62 9.22 18.27
N GLY A 182 6.25 10.14 17.39
CA GLY A 182 5.15 11.08 17.56
C GLY A 182 4.29 11.10 16.32
N LEU A 183 2.97 11.11 16.51
CA LEU A 183 1.99 11.19 15.44
C LEU A 183 1.07 12.38 15.67
N LEU A 184 0.85 13.15 14.62
CA LEU A 184 -0.08 14.28 14.57
C LEU A 184 -1.10 14.02 13.46
N THR A 185 -2.37 14.03 13.82
CA THR A 185 -3.50 14.01 12.88
C THR A 185 -4.28 15.30 13.06
N LEU A 186 -4.50 16.04 11.98
CA LEU A 186 -5.31 17.26 11.97
C LEU A 186 -6.35 17.17 10.86
N THR A 187 -7.60 17.40 11.21
CA THR A 187 -8.71 17.52 10.27
C THR A 187 -9.24 18.94 10.31
N HIS A 188 -9.55 19.53 9.16
CA HIS A 188 -10.17 20.85 9.12
C HIS A 188 -11.17 20.96 7.98
N GLU A 189 -12.35 21.45 8.29
CA GLU A 189 -13.39 21.72 7.32
C GLU A 189 -13.74 23.20 7.34
N VAL A 190 -13.83 23.80 6.15
CA VAL A 190 -14.29 25.17 5.96
C VAL A 190 -15.54 25.14 5.07
N PRO A 191 -16.75 25.01 5.66
CA PRO A 191 -17.98 24.82 4.90
C PRO A 191 -18.26 25.93 3.87
N ARG A 192 -17.92 27.19 4.20
CA ARG A 192 -18.07 28.34 3.28
C ARG A 192 -17.31 28.18 1.96
N HIS A 193 -16.26 27.36 1.95
CA HIS A 193 -15.44 27.08 0.78
C HIS A 193 -15.55 25.63 0.32
N GLY A 194 -16.45 24.83 0.91
CA GLY A 194 -16.54 23.39 0.67
C GLY A 194 -15.16 22.73 0.72
N LEU A 195 -14.26 23.22 1.58
CA LEU A 195 -12.87 22.80 1.68
C LEU A 195 -12.74 21.81 2.84
N GLN A 196 -12.20 20.64 2.56
CA GLN A 196 -11.86 19.62 3.54
C GLN A 196 -10.36 19.38 3.45
N MET A 197 -9.68 19.38 4.60
CA MET A 197 -8.25 19.17 4.70
C MET A 197 -7.96 18.14 5.78
N GLN A 198 -7.02 17.24 5.49
CA GLN A 198 -6.48 16.30 6.44
C GLN A 198 -4.96 16.34 6.37
N LEU A 199 -4.31 16.48 7.53
CA LEU A 199 -2.87 16.43 7.66
C LEU A 199 -2.50 15.31 8.63
N TYR A 200 -1.57 14.47 8.20
CA TYR A 200 -0.93 13.45 9.01
C TYR A 200 0.56 13.76 9.03
N ASN A 201 1.18 13.70 10.20
CA ASN A 201 2.62 13.80 10.33
C ASN A 201 3.11 12.81 11.37
N GLY A 202 4.05 11.97 10.98
CA GLY A 202 4.74 11.04 11.85
C GLY A 202 6.22 11.39 11.90
N LEU A 203 6.77 11.48 13.12
CA LEU A 203 8.18 11.65 13.37
C LEU A 203 8.67 10.49 14.23
N ARG A 204 9.62 9.71 13.73
CA ARG A 204 10.18 8.53 14.41
C ARG A 204 11.69 8.68 14.53
N ARG A 205 12.24 8.44 15.72
CA ARG A 205 13.66 8.21 15.92
C ARG A 205 13.86 6.73 16.15
N VAL A 206 14.54 6.08 15.22
CA VAL A 206 14.63 4.62 15.12
C VAL A 206 16.08 4.18 15.24
N LYS A 207 16.28 3.03 15.89
CA LYS A 207 17.50 2.24 15.84
C LYS A 207 17.08 0.78 15.69
N ASP A 208 17.14 0.27 14.47
CA ASP A 208 16.58 -1.03 14.15
C ASP A 208 17.53 -1.92 13.35
N ASN A 209 17.89 -3.05 13.93
CA ASN A 209 18.71 -4.05 13.23
C ASN A 209 18.06 -5.44 13.18
N ILE A 210 16.75 -5.50 13.40
CA ILE A 210 15.92 -6.63 13.00
C ILE A 210 15.68 -6.48 11.48
N PRO A 211 15.89 -7.53 10.67
CA PRO A 211 15.41 -7.56 9.30
C PRO A 211 14.02 -8.17 9.27
N GLU A 212 13.08 -7.42 8.69
CA GLU A 212 11.70 -7.83 8.47
C GLU A 212 11.44 -7.97 6.96
N ASP A 213 11.89 -9.09 6.39
CA ASP A 213 11.54 -9.47 5.03
C ASP A 213 10.05 -9.85 4.99
N ILE A 214 9.32 -9.34 4.00
CA ILE A 214 7.87 -9.52 3.86
C ILE A 214 7.51 -9.97 2.45
N ILE A 215 6.23 -10.20 2.20
CA ILE A 215 5.66 -10.46 0.89
C ILE A 215 4.84 -9.24 0.47
N LEU A 216 5.03 -8.81 -0.78
CA LEU A 216 4.26 -7.73 -1.39
C LEU A 216 3.55 -8.21 -2.64
N TRP A 217 2.32 -7.74 -2.82
CA TRP A 217 1.67 -7.81 -4.10
C TRP A 217 2.37 -6.89 -5.11
N VAL A 218 3.00 -7.48 -6.13
CA VAL A 218 3.70 -6.75 -7.17
C VAL A 218 3.14 -7.14 -8.53
N GLN A 219 2.81 -6.14 -9.32
CA GLN A 219 2.24 -6.35 -10.64
C GLN A 219 3.05 -5.64 -11.71
N SER A 220 3.86 -6.44 -12.43
CA SER A 220 4.64 -5.92 -13.55
C SER A 220 3.72 -5.61 -14.75
N PRO A 221 4.07 -4.64 -15.62
CA PRO A 221 3.27 -4.33 -16.79
C PRO A 221 3.02 -5.57 -17.67
N ARG A 222 1.76 -5.79 -18.05
CA ARG A 222 1.29 -6.93 -18.88
C ARG A 222 1.49 -8.31 -18.24
N THR A 223 1.66 -8.38 -16.92
CA THR A 223 1.64 -9.63 -16.15
C THR A 223 0.54 -9.55 -15.12
N ARG A 224 -0.09 -10.69 -14.81
CA ARG A 224 -0.92 -10.77 -13.59
C ARG A 224 -0.04 -10.39 -12.40
N GLY A 225 -0.63 -9.69 -11.43
CA GLY A 225 0.05 -9.47 -10.17
C GLY A 225 0.41 -10.82 -9.54
N ASP A 226 1.48 -10.80 -8.76
CA ASP A 226 1.92 -11.95 -8.01
C ASP A 226 2.50 -11.50 -6.67
N MET A 227 2.39 -12.36 -5.66
CA MET A 227 3.02 -12.16 -4.37
C MET A 227 4.52 -12.37 -4.53
N ARG A 228 5.31 -11.36 -4.18
CA ARG A 228 6.77 -11.39 -4.32
C ARG A 228 7.46 -11.10 -3.00
N PRO A 229 8.51 -11.85 -2.66
CA PRO A 229 9.36 -11.52 -1.54
C PRO A 229 9.94 -10.11 -1.72
N PHE A 230 9.85 -9.33 -0.66
CA PHE A 230 10.50 -8.04 -0.49
C PHE A 230 11.51 -8.18 0.65
N VAL A 231 12.76 -7.85 0.34
CA VAL A 231 13.85 -7.91 1.32
C VAL A 231 13.96 -6.53 1.96
N ASP A 232 13.99 -6.49 3.30
CA ASP A 232 14.14 -5.24 4.04
C ASP A 232 15.45 -4.54 3.63
N PRO A 233 15.39 -3.29 3.11
CA PRO A 233 16.58 -2.50 2.79
C PRO A 233 17.47 -2.20 4.01
N MET A 234 16.97 -2.38 5.23
CA MET A 234 17.66 -2.13 6.49
C MET A 234 18.14 -0.68 6.64
N ILE A 235 17.41 0.29 6.08
CA ILE A 235 17.78 1.71 6.09
C ILE A 235 17.41 2.42 7.40
N ALA A 236 16.76 1.75 8.34
CA ALA A 236 16.33 2.29 9.64
C ALA A 236 17.29 1.97 10.81
N GLN A 237 18.49 1.44 10.54
CA GLN A 237 19.49 1.05 11.56
C GLN A 237 19.87 2.14 12.57
N ASP A 238 19.94 3.39 12.14
CA ASP A 238 19.92 4.57 13.02
C ASP A 238 19.39 5.72 12.15
N ALA A 239 18.10 6.02 12.26
CA ALA A 239 17.45 7.00 11.41
C ALA A 239 16.54 7.94 12.19
N LEU A 240 16.41 9.17 11.69
CA LEU A 240 15.31 10.06 12.05
C LEU A 240 14.38 10.15 10.84
N ILE A 241 13.21 9.55 10.96
CA ILE A 241 12.24 9.38 9.88
C ILE A 241 11.10 10.38 10.10
N ASN A 242 10.79 11.17 9.08
CA ASN A 242 9.61 12.03 9.10
C ASN A 242 8.74 11.75 7.87
N THR A 243 7.49 11.36 8.08
CA THR A 243 6.49 11.17 7.03
C THR A 243 5.36 12.18 7.22
N SER A 244 5.17 13.05 6.24
CA SER A 244 4.12 14.07 6.22
C SER A 244 3.16 13.79 5.06
N PHE A 245 1.86 13.85 5.32
CA PHE A 245 0.82 13.71 4.31
C PHE A 245 -0.23 14.81 4.47
N LEU A 246 -0.64 15.41 3.36
CA LEU A 246 -1.70 16.41 3.29
C LEU A 246 -2.66 16.01 2.18
N SER A 247 -3.93 15.84 2.53
CA SER A 247 -5.04 15.76 1.58
C SER A 247 -5.87 17.03 1.68
N ALA A 248 -6.23 17.61 0.54
CA ALA A 248 -7.13 18.75 0.44
C ALA A 248 -8.11 18.55 -0.71
N ARG A 249 -9.39 18.68 -0.43
CA ARG A 249 -10.46 18.66 -1.44
C ARG A 249 -11.29 19.91 -1.34
N THR A 250 -11.64 20.52 -2.47
CA THR A 250 -12.56 21.66 -2.50
C THR A 250 -13.65 21.50 -3.56
N ARG A 251 -14.87 21.84 -3.17
CA ARG A 251 -16.03 22.00 -4.07
C ARG A 251 -16.49 23.45 -4.18
N LYS A 252 -15.63 24.42 -3.85
CA LYS A 252 -15.95 25.87 -3.88
C LYS A 252 -16.49 26.33 -5.24
N TYR A 253 -15.97 25.75 -6.32
CA TYR A 253 -16.29 26.10 -7.69
C TYR A 253 -17.19 25.05 -8.36
N ALA A 254 -18.03 24.37 -7.59
CA ALA A 254 -18.96 23.37 -8.11
C ALA A 254 -19.68 23.89 -9.37
N PRO A 255 -19.77 23.07 -10.43
CA PRO A 255 -19.53 21.62 -10.45
C PRO A 255 -18.07 21.17 -10.60
N LEU A 256 -17.09 22.08 -10.67
CA LEU A 256 -15.67 21.71 -10.65
C LEU A 256 -15.28 21.11 -9.29
N ASN A 257 -14.78 19.88 -9.30
CA ASN A 257 -14.15 19.25 -8.15
C ASN A 257 -12.63 19.36 -8.27
N LEU A 258 -11.96 19.71 -7.17
CA LEU A 258 -10.51 19.75 -7.08
C LEU A 258 -10.05 18.95 -5.86
N GLU A 259 -9.03 18.12 -6.07
CA GLU A 259 -8.42 17.33 -5.02
C GLU A 259 -6.90 17.33 -5.17
N THR A 260 -6.18 17.45 -4.07
CA THR A 260 -4.73 17.38 -4.02
C THR A 260 -4.30 16.52 -2.84
N LYS A 261 -3.38 15.59 -3.09
CA LYS A 261 -2.69 14.79 -2.06
C LYS A 261 -1.20 15.04 -2.18
N LEU A 262 -0.53 15.31 -1.07
CA LEU A 262 0.91 15.55 -0.98
C LEU A 262 1.48 14.66 0.10
N LYS A 263 2.42 13.79 -0.26
CA LYS A 263 3.26 13.02 0.66
C LYS A 263 4.68 13.53 0.59
N TYR A 264 5.31 13.70 1.74
CA TYR A 264 6.72 14.03 1.86
C TYR A 264 7.36 13.21 2.97
N GLU A 265 8.41 12.48 2.62
CA GLU A 265 9.08 11.55 3.51
C GLU A 265 10.59 11.75 3.48
N ILE A 266 11.22 11.69 4.64
CA ILE A 266 12.67 11.80 4.77
C ILE A 266 13.17 10.74 5.75
N TYR A 267 14.19 9.98 5.36
CA TYR A 267 15.01 9.17 6.25
C TYR A 267 16.34 9.89 6.42
N HIS A 268 16.49 10.62 7.52
CA HIS A 268 17.77 11.21 7.87
C HIS A 268 18.66 10.13 8.49
N GLN A 269 19.65 9.68 7.70
CA GLN A 269 20.57 8.61 8.07
C GLN A 269 21.54 9.11 9.14
N ARG A 270 21.56 8.45 10.29
CA ARG A 270 22.39 8.81 11.45
C ARG A 270 23.44 7.74 11.74
N GLY A 271 24.42 8.11 12.56
CA GLY A 271 25.47 7.19 13.02
C GLY A 271 26.64 7.04 12.04
N ASP A 272 27.75 6.52 12.58
CA ASP A 272 29.04 6.45 11.88
C ASP A 272 29.26 5.13 11.14
N GLN A 273 28.39 4.12 11.36
CA GLN A 273 28.51 2.77 10.80
C GLN A 273 27.63 2.53 9.56
N ARG A 274 27.48 3.57 8.71
CA ARG A 274 26.74 3.45 7.45
C ARG A 274 27.67 3.14 6.27
N PRO A 275 27.21 2.39 5.26
CA PRO A 275 27.91 2.28 3.99
C PRO A 275 28.26 3.65 3.40
N ALA A 276 29.43 3.77 2.77
CA ALA A 276 29.94 5.05 2.27
C ALA A 276 29.09 5.65 1.13
N ASN A 277 28.37 4.79 0.41
CA ASN A 277 27.43 5.14 -0.65
C ASN A 277 26.06 5.57 -0.12
N TRP A 278 25.79 5.51 1.18
CA TRP A 278 24.49 5.93 1.72
C TRP A 278 24.34 7.45 1.83
N GLN A 279 23.11 7.92 1.64
CA GLN A 279 22.64 9.29 1.85
C GLN A 279 21.26 9.31 2.51
N ASP A 280 20.78 10.51 2.86
CA ASP A 280 19.41 10.67 3.33
C ASP A 280 18.42 10.33 2.21
N GLU A 281 17.46 9.46 2.50
CA GLU A 281 16.34 9.20 1.58
C GLU A 281 15.34 10.33 1.63
N LYS A 282 14.82 10.73 0.47
CA LYS A 282 13.78 11.73 0.35
C LYS A 282 12.77 11.30 -0.69
N LEU A 283 11.48 11.34 -0.35
CA LEU A 283 10.38 11.15 -1.27
C LEU A 283 9.46 12.35 -1.21
N LEU A 284 9.14 12.92 -2.36
CA LEU A 284 8.11 13.93 -2.56
C LEU A 284 7.13 13.40 -3.61
N ALA A 285 5.88 13.19 -3.22
CA ALA A 285 4.85 12.63 -4.07
C ALA A 285 3.60 13.52 -4.02
N LEU A 286 3.15 14.00 -5.18
CA LEU A 286 2.03 14.93 -5.32
C LEU A 286 1.05 14.38 -6.36
N ILE A 287 -0.22 14.31 -5.96
CA ILE A 287 -1.36 14.03 -6.84
C ILE A 287 -2.23 15.26 -6.88
N THR A 288 -2.59 15.71 -8.08
CA THR A 288 -3.66 16.71 -8.27
C THR A 288 -4.69 16.15 -9.21
N LYS A 289 -5.97 16.23 -8.85
CA LYS A 289 -7.11 15.83 -9.67
C LYS A 289 -8.07 16.99 -9.85
N ALA A 290 -8.58 17.13 -11.06
CA ALA A 290 -9.69 18.03 -11.37
C ALA A 290 -10.69 17.32 -12.28
N ASP A 291 -11.98 17.53 -12.05
CA ASP A 291 -13.02 17.09 -12.97
C ASP A 291 -14.20 18.05 -12.99
N LEU A 292 -14.83 18.14 -14.16
CA LEU A 292 -15.95 19.04 -14.40
C LEU A 292 -17.02 18.32 -15.23
N PRO A 293 -18.08 17.78 -14.61
CA PRO A 293 -19.20 17.22 -15.35
C PRO A 293 -20.08 18.34 -15.95
N ILE A 294 -20.25 18.31 -17.27
CA ILE A 294 -21.03 19.31 -18.04
C ILE A 294 -22.24 18.60 -18.67
N PRO A 295 -23.44 18.71 -18.07
CA PRO A 295 -24.65 18.15 -18.65
C PRO A 295 -25.08 18.96 -19.89
N VAL A 296 -25.31 18.29 -21.01
CA VAL A 296 -25.77 18.85 -22.29
C VAL A 296 -26.91 17.97 -22.84
N GLY A 297 -28.15 18.30 -22.50
CA GLY A 297 -29.31 17.51 -22.90
C GLY A 297 -29.29 16.11 -22.29
N LYS A 298 -29.24 15.06 -23.12
CA LYS A 298 -29.09 13.65 -22.70
C LYS A 298 -27.64 13.19 -22.59
N HIS A 299 -26.70 14.13 -22.71
CA HIS A 299 -25.28 13.86 -22.70
C HIS A 299 -24.62 14.46 -21.46
N VAL A 300 -23.55 13.84 -20.99
CA VAL A 300 -22.61 14.44 -20.03
C VAL A 300 -21.24 14.46 -20.70
N LEU A 301 -20.68 15.66 -20.82
CA LEU A 301 -19.28 15.85 -21.22
C LEU A 301 -18.46 16.01 -19.94
N TRP A 302 -17.46 15.16 -19.75
CA TRP A 302 -16.73 15.09 -18.49
C TRP A 302 -15.22 15.17 -18.76
N PRO A 303 -14.69 16.38 -18.98
CA PRO A 303 -13.25 16.62 -18.92
C PRO A 303 -12.74 16.34 -17.50
N ARG A 304 -11.63 15.61 -17.42
CA ARG A 304 -10.89 15.36 -16.19
C ARG A 304 -9.39 15.53 -16.43
N TRP A 305 -8.67 15.80 -15.36
CA TRP A 305 -7.23 15.94 -15.36
C TRP A 305 -6.68 15.31 -14.08
N LYS A 306 -5.62 14.52 -14.22
CA LYS A 306 -4.85 13.96 -13.12
C LYS A 306 -3.37 14.22 -13.38
N GLN A 307 -2.72 14.82 -12.39
CA GLN A 307 -1.28 15.00 -12.35
C GLN A 307 -0.70 14.06 -11.29
N LEU A 308 0.37 13.37 -11.65
CA LEU A 308 1.22 12.61 -10.73
C LEU A 308 2.63 13.16 -10.81
N TYR A 309 3.16 13.67 -9.71
CA TYR A 309 4.54 14.10 -9.61
C TYR A 309 5.23 13.31 -8.49
N LYS A 310 6.33 12.63 -8.83
CA LYS A 310 7.13 11.86 -7.88
C LYS A 310 8.59 12.26 -7.99
N ARG A 311 9.22 12.56 -6.85
CA ARG A 311 10.67 12.74 -6.75
C ARG A 311 11.20 11.92 -5.60
N ARG A 312 12.07 10.95 -5.89
CA ARG A 312 12.72 10.09 -4.91
C ARG A 312 14.24 10.17 -5.08
N SER A 313 14.93 10.44 -3.99
CA SER A 313 16.38 10.24 -3.85
C SER A 313 16.57 9.09 -2.88
N PRO A 314 16.99 7.89 -3.33
CA PRO A 314 17.11 6.71 -2.48
C PRO A 314 18.27 6.82 -1.49
N THR A 315 18.24 5.97 -0.45
CA THR A 315 19.34 5.85 0.52
C THR A 315 20.64 5.42 -0.15
N ASP A 316 20.62 4.37 -0.98
CA ASP A 316 21.80 3.94 -1.73
C ASP A 316 21.99 4.79 -2.99
N LYS A 317 23.11 5.51 -3.11
CA LYS A 317 23.44 6.35 -4.28
C LYS A 317 23.57 5.58 -5.60
N THR A 318 23.66 4.25 -5.55
CA THR A 318 23.71 3.40 -6.75
C THR A 318 22.32 3.04 -7.27
N GLU A 319 21.28 3.21 -6.45
CA GLU A 319 19.90 3.07 -6.90
C GLU A 319 19.48 4.24 -7.79
N LEU A 320 18.46 3.98 -8.61
CA LEU A 320 17.91 4.97 -9.53
C LEU A 320 17.20 6.08 -8.75
N GLU A 321 17.60 7.33 -8.97
CA GLU A 321 16.79 8.49 -8.59
C GLU A 321 15.55 8.58 -9.50
N ASN A 322 14.41 8.98 -8.94
CA ASN A 322 13.19 9.26 -9.70
C ASN A 322 12.88 10.75 -9.63
N ASN A 323 12.49 11.33 -10.76
CA ASN A 323 11.91 12.67 -10.85
C ASN A 323 10.94 12.67 -12.03
N GLU A 324 9.72 12.24 -11.79
CA GLU A 324 8.75 11.86 -12.80
C GLU A 324 7.52 12.76 -12.70
N LEU A 325 6.99 13.18 -13.86
CA LEU A 325 5.76 13.93 -13.99
C LEU A 325 4.87 13.28 -15.06
N SER A 326 3.69 12.82 -14.68
CA SER A 326 2.61 12.46 -15.60
C SER A 326 1.53 13.53 -15.56
N GLU A 327 1.19 14.07 -16.72
CA GLU A 327 0.01 14.89 -16.95
C GLU A 327 -0.99 14.08 -17.77
N ILE A 328 -2.11 13.67 -17.15
CA ILE A 328 -3.09 12.78 -17.76
C ILE A 328 -4.40 13.53 -17.93
N PHE A 329 -4.82 13.70 -19.18
CA PHE A 329 -6.05 14.36 -19.56
C PHE A 329 -7.07 13.34 -20.02
N PHE A 330 -8.29 13.45 -19.51
CA PHE A 330 -9.40 12.57 -19.85
C PHE A 330 -10.52 13.43 -20.41
N PHE A 331 -11.19 12.91 -21.42
CA PHE A 331 -12.47 13.44 -21.85
C PHE A 331 -13.43 12.28 -22.05
N VAL A 332 -14.42 12.20 -21.17
CA VAL A 332 -15.46 11.17 -21.21
C VAL A 332 -16.76 11.78 -21.70
N TRP A 333 -17.40 11.12 -22.66
CA TRP A 333 -18.73 11.40 -23.14
C TRP A 333 -19.66 10.26 -22.73
N GLN A 334 -20.71 10.61 -21.98
CA GLN A 334 -21.76 9.68 -21.61
C GLN A 334 -23.06 10.09 -22.29
N GLN A 335 -23.82 9.12 -22.81
CA GLN A 335 -25.15 9.31 -23.38
C GLN A 335 -26.11 8.25 -22.86
N GLU A 336 -27.26 8.69 -22.35
CA GLU A 336 -28.39 7.79 -22.12
C GLU A 336 -29.10 7.50 -23.45
N LEU A 337 -29.04 6.24 -23.90
CA LEU A 337 -29.75 5.80 -25.11
C LEU A 337 -31.22 5.54 -24.78
N ILE A 338 -31.46 4.76 -23.73
CA ILE A 338 -32.75 4.43 -23.11
C ILE A 338 -32.53 4.30 -21.60
N SER A 339 -33.61 4.20 -20.81
CA SER A 339 -33.54 4.16 -19.33
C SER A 339 -32.62 3.06 -18.76
N THR A 340 -32.43 1.97 -19.51
CA THR A 340 -31.62 0.82 -19.10
C THR A 340 -30.27 0.74 -19.83
N THR A 341 -29.95 1.68 -20.73
CA THR A 341 -28.73 1.58 -21.57
C THR A 341 -28.02 2.90 -21.69
N ARG A 342 -26.76 2.90 -21.26
CA ARG A 342 -25.84 4.04 -21.33
C ARG A 342 -24.70 3.70 -22.27
N LEU A 343 -24.42 4.60 -23.21
CA LEU A 343 -23.20 4.58 -24.01
C LEU A 343 -22.18 5.48 -23.32
N GLU A 344 -20.96 4.99 -23.15
CA GLU A 344 -19.84 5.76 -22.64
C GLU A 344 -18.67 5.62 -23.62
N SER A 345 -18.04 6.73 -23.98
CA SER A 345 -16.78 6.70 -24.73
C SER A 345 -15.86 7.79 -24.23
N GLY A 346 -14.57 7.60 -24.36
CA GLY A 346 -13.62 8.63 -23.96
C GLY A 346 -12.32 8.58 -24.71
N ILE A 347 -11.58 9.66 -24.56
CA ILE A 347 -10.17 9.75 -24.90
C ILE A 347 -9.37 10.02 -23.63
N GLU A 348 -8.19 9.44 -23.57
CA GLU A 348 -7.19 9.71 -22.56
C GLU A 348 -5.88 10.07 -23.26
N TYR A 349 -5.22 11.12 -22.79
CA TYR A 349 -3.93 11.56 -23.29
C TYR A 349 -2.98 11.82 -22.12
N GLU A 350 -1.86 11.10 -22.09
CA GLU A 350 -0.83 11.24 -21.08
C GLU A 350 0.44 11.83 -21.69
N ILE A 351 1.01 12.78 -20.96
CA ILE A 351 2.36 13.30 -21.19
C ILE A 351 3.21 12.89 -19.99
N PHE A 352 4.13 11.95 -20.19
CA PHE A 352 5.09 11.53 -19.18
C PHE A 352 6.45 12.18 -19.44
N ARG A 353 7.06 12.71 -18.38
CA ARG A 353 8.39 13.30 -18.39
C ARG A 353 9.23 12.73 -17.25
N ASN A 354 10.34 12.10 -17.59
CA ASN A 354 11.40 11.74 -16.67
C ASN A 354 12.44 12.86 -16.68
N MET A 355 12.51 13.59 -15.57
CA MET A 355 13.39 14.74 -15.36
C MET A 355 14.73 14.35 -14.72
N VAL A 356 15.09 13.07 -14.75
CA VAL A 356 16.41 12.56 -14.39
C VAL A 356 17.25 12.45 -15.66
N GLU A 357 18.54 12.78 -15.57
CA GLU A 357 19.43 12.69 -16.71
C GLU A 357 19.61 11.23 -17.15
N ARG A 358 19.41 10.98 -18.44
CA ARG A 358 19.62 9.66 -19.03
C ARG A 358 21.10 9.29 -19.00
N THR A 359 21.45 8.22 -18.30
CA THR A 359 22.82 7.68 -18.29
C THR A 359 23.01 6.55 -19.29
N ASP A 360 24.28 6.28 -19.65
CA ASP A 360 24.70 5.11 -20.42
C ASP A 360 25.76 4.34 -19.61
N PRO A 361 25.49 3.10 -19.15
CA PRO A 361 24.29 2.30 -19.42
C PRO A 361 23.01 2.81 -18.73
N LEU A 362 21.86 2.44 -19.32
CA LEU A 362 20.55 2.71 -18.75
C LEU A 362 20.35 1.91 -17.44
N PRO A 363 20.02 2.56 -16.31
CA PRO A 363 19.77 1.89 -15.06
C PRO A 363 18.45 1.10 -15.13
N ALA A 364 18.37 0.00 -14.39
CA ALA A 364 17.15 -0.78 -14.31
C ALA A 364 15.99 0.08 -13.74
N GLY A 365 14.82 -0.01 -14.36
CA GLY A 365 13.65 0.77 -13.97
C GLY A 365 13.57 2.18 -14.57
N TYR A 366 14.57 2.64 -15.33
CA TYR A 366 14.50 3.92 -16.04
C TYR A 366 13.41 3.89 -17.12
N VAL A 367 12.54 4.90 -17.12
CA VAL A 367 11.50 5.10 -18.14
C VAL A 367 11.82 6.35 -18.95
N ASP A 368 11.88 6.22 -20.28
CA ASP A 368 12.04 7.36 -21.19
C ASP A 368 10.77 8.21 -21.27
N ASP A 369 10.92 9.48 -21.62
CA ASP A 369 9.79 10.37 -21.94
C ASP A 369 8.88 9.75 -22.99
N PHE A 370 7.57 9.82 -22.76
CA PHE A 370 6.58 9.35 -23.73
C PHE A 370 5.33 10.21 -23.74
N GLU A 371 4.56 10.05 -24.81
CA GLU A 371 3.19 10.54 -24.91
C GLU A 371 2.32 9.36 -25.32
N GLN A 372 1.20 9.18 -24.62
CA GLN A 372 0.28 8.07 -24.85
C GLN A 372 -1.11 8.62 -25.13
N PHE A 373 -1.77 8.07 -26.15
CA PHE A 373 -3.15 8.38 -26.49
C PHE A 373 -3.98 7.09 -26.51
N VAL A 374 -5.08 7.09 -25.77
CA VAL A 374 -6.01 5.95 -25.68
C VAL A 374 -7.41 6.42 -26.03
N PHE A 375 -8.13 5.60 -26.81
CA PHE A 375 -9.55 5.77 -27.06
C PHE A 375 -10.28 4.50 -26.62
N ALA A 376 -11.39 4.67 -25.92
CA ALA A 376 -12.23 3.57 -25.48
C ALA A 376 -13.71 3.91 -25.66
N ALA A 377 -14.53 2.88 -25.86
CA ALA A 377 -15.98 2.99 -25.87
C ALA A 377 -16.59 1.71 -25.29
N GLN A 378 -17.64 1.87 -24.48
CA GLN A 378 -18.38 0.79 -23.84
C GLN A 378 -19.88 1.09 -23.83
N VAL A 379 -20.68 0.03 -23.72
CA VAL A 379 -22.14 0.12 -23.56
C VAL A 379 -22.50 -0.59 -22.27
N ASP A 380 -23.07 0.16 -21.34
CA ASP A 380 -23.53 -0.36 -20.06
C ASP A 380 -25.03 -0.65 -20.12
N TYR A 381 -25.41 -1.82 -19.64
CA TYR A 381 -26.80 -2.17 -19.41
C TYR A 381 -27.09 -2.15 -17.91
N ARG A 382 -27.99 -1.27 -17.47
CA ARG A 382 -28.49 -1.26 -16.09
C ARG A 382 -29.69 -2.21 -16.03
N SER A 383 -29.52 -3.37 -15.39
CA SER A 383 -30.64 -4.20 -14.94
C SER A 383 -31.08 -3.72 -13.56
N ASP A 384 -32.37 -3.45 -13.40
CA ASP A 384 -32.99 -3.13 -12.11
C ASP A 384 -32.84 -4.27 -11.07
#